data_AF-A0AAV3XLD7-F1
#
_entry.id   AF-A0AAV3XLD7-F1
#
_cell.length_a   1.000
_cell.length_b   1.000
_cell.length_c   1.000
_cell.angle_alpha   90.00
_cell.angle_beta   90.00
_cell.angle_gamma   90.00
#
_symmetry.space_group_name_H-M   'P 1'
#
loop_
_entity.id
_entity.type
_entity.pdbx_description
1 polymer ?
#
loop_
_entity_poly.entity_id
_entity_poly.type
_entity_poly.pdbx_seq_one_letter_code
_entity_poly.pdbx_strand_id
1 'polypeptide(L)'
;MFRFLWVIAMFLIREVVQQALTTGYLTVEAEEQLRHLLQKKYDLDDLDAFVNLQQAAMSGLVKQESRELRISGQISLSNSTV
;
A
#
# COMPACT_ATOMS: atom_id res chain seq x y z
N MET A 1 -14.72 8.68 -21.45
CA MET A 1 -13.30 8.48 -21.81
C MET A 1 -12.44 9.58 -21.15
N PHE A 2 -12.35 9.60 -19.81
CA PHE A 2 -11.59 10.60 -19.05
C PHE A 2 -10.99 10.02 -17.75
N ARG A 3 -10.78 8.69 -17.69
CA ARG A 3 -10.25 8.00 -16.50
C ARG A 3 -8.84 7.43 -16.69
N PHE A 4 -8.23 7.66 -17.85
CA PHE A 4 -6.92 7.13 -18.18
C PHE A 4 -5.81 8.19 -18.17
N LEU A 5 -6.10 9.45 -18.47
CA LEU A 5 -5.06 10.49 -18.55
C LEU A 5 -4.61 11.04 -17.18
N TRP A 6 -5.47 10.97 -16.15
CA TRP A 6 -5.09 11.39 -14.79
C TRP A 6 -4.20 10.38 -14.06
N VAL A 7 -4.27 9.09 -14.43
CA VAL A 7 -3.51 7.99 -13.79
C VAL A 7 -2.03 7.96 -14.20
N ILE A 8 -1.67 8.58 -15.33
CA ILE A 8 -0.33 8.45 -15.91
C ILE A 8 0.64 9.53 -15.41
N ALA A 9 0.19 10.51 -14.63
CA ALA A 9 0.96 11.74 -14.43
C ALA A 9 1.82 11.82 -13.15
N MET A 10 1.52 11.20 -12.01
CA MET A 10 2.29 11.49 -10.77
C MET A 10 2.35 10.35 -9.72
N PHE A 11 2.62 9.09 -10.07
CA PHE A 11 2.87 8.09 -9.01
C PHE A 11 4.24 8.31 -8.33
N LEU A 12 4.34 9.34 -7.47
CA LEU A 12 5.41 9.54 -6.51
C LEU A 12 5.09 8.70 -5.26
N ILE A 13 6.12 8.28 -4.53
CA ILE A 13 5.95 7.50 -3.29
C ILE A 13 5.03 8.26 -2.33
N ARG A 14 5.20 9.58 -2.21
CA ARG A 14 4.37 10.45 -1.37
C ARG A 14 2.89 10.45 -1.70
N GLU A 15 2.51 10.36 -2.98
CA GLU A 15 1.09 10.37 -3.35
C GLU A 15 0.40 9.09 -2.92
N VAL A 16 1.05 7.94 -3.16
CA VAL A 16 0.54 6.64 -2.73
C VAL A 16 0.45 6.57 -1.20
N VAL A 17 1.49 7.05 -0.53
CA VAL A 17 1.52 7.17 0.94
C VAL A 17 0.39 8.06 1.44
N GLN A 18 0.23 9.26 0.88
CA GLN A 18 -0.79 10.20 1.32
C GLN A 18 -2.20 9.63 1.12
N GLN A 19 -2.44 8.97 -0.01
CA GLN A 19 -3.70 8.30 -0.26
C GLN A 19 -3.97 7.23 0.80
N ALA A 20 -3.00 6.37 1.10
CA ALA A 20 -3.14 5.31 2.10
C ALA A 20 -3.35 5.86 3.51
N LEU A 21 -2.65 6.94 3.88
CA LEU A 21 -2.84 7.62 5.16
C LEU A 21 -4.22 8.28 5.27
N THR A 22 -4.73 8.82 4.16
CA THR A 22 -6.05 9.48 4.11
C THR A 22 -7.18 8.45 4.21
N THR A 23 -7.05 7.32 3.52
CA THR A 23 -8.07 6.25 3.52
C THR A 23 -7.94 5.31 4.72
N GLY A 24 -6.78 5.27 5.38
CA GLY A 24 -6.44 4.24 6.34
C GLY A 24 -6.29 2.84 5.72
N TYR A 25 -6.12 2.76 4.40
CA TYR A 25 -6.11 1.49 3.67
C TYR A 25 -5.14 1.51 2.50
N LEU A 26 -4.29 0.49 2.44
CA LEU A 26 -3.32 0.25 1.37
C LEU A 26 -3.72 -1.02 0.61
N THR A 27 -4.08 -0.86 -0.67
CA THR A 27 -4.47 -1.96 -1.55
C THR A 27 -3.25 -2.72 -2.08
N VAL A 28 -3.46 -3.94 -2.57
CA VAL A 28 -2.39 -4.73 -3.18
C VAL A 28 -1.77 -4.02 -4.39
N GLU A 29 -2.58 -3.32 -5.20
CA GLU A 29 -2.07 -2.56 -6.35
C GLU A 29 -1.18 -1.40 -5.91
N ALA A 30 -1.57 -0.69 -4.83
CA ALA A 30 -0.78 0.40 -4.26
C ALA A 30 0.54 -0.11 -3.65
N GLU A 31 0.53 -1.28 -3.00
CA GLU A 31 1.74 -1.95 -2.52
C GLU A 31 2.70 -2.29 -3.67
N GLU A 32 2.16 -2.83 -4.77
CA GLU A 32 2.95 -3.19 -5.94
C GLU A 32 3.55 -1.95 -6.63
N GLN A 33 2.77 -0.87 -6.71
CA GLN A 33 3.26 0.41 -7.20
C GLN A 33 4.39 0.96 -6.33
N LEU A 34 4.23 0.97 -5.00
CA LEU A 34 5.29 1.38 -4.06
C LEU A 34 6.55 0.54 -4.25
N ARG A 35 6.41 -0.78 -4.41
CA ARG A 35 7.55 -1.67 -4.67
C ARG A 35 8.32 -1.27 -5.92
N HIS A 36 7.63 -0.93 -7.01
CA HIS A 36 8.26 -0.46 -8.24
C HIS A 36 8.92 0.91 -8.11
N LEU A 37 8.34 1.82 -7.32
CA LEU A 37 8.88 3.15 -7.10
C LEU A 37 10.13 3.12 -6.21
N LEU A 38 10.13 2.31 -5.16
CA LEU A 38 11.26 2.13 -4.25
C LEU A 38 12.47 1.44 -4.89
N GLN A 39 12.28 0.75 -6.03
CA GLN A 39 13.39 0.18 -6.81
C GLN A 39 14.12 1.22 -7.66
N LYS A 40 13.51 2.40 -7.88
CA LYS A 40 14.11 3.50 -8.64
C LYS A 40 14.81 4.47 -7.68
N LYS A 41 15.52 5.46 -8.24
CA LYS A 41 15.99 6.57 -7.41
C LYS A 41 14.79 7.35 -6.89
N TYR A 42 14.75 7.55 -5.57
CA TYR A 42 13.82 8.40 -4.86
C TYR A 42 14.61 9.38 -3.98
N ASP A 43 13.97 10.46 -3.56
CA ASP A 43 14.59 11.49 -2.72
C ASP A 43 14.31 11.26 -1.22
N LEU A 44 14.82 12.15 -0.37
CA LEU A 44 14.71 11.99 1.09
C LEU A 44 13.27 12.09 1.57
N ASP A 45 12.47 13.02 1.06
CA ASP A 45 11.10 13.12 1.55
C ASP A 45 10.12 12.09 0.93
N ASP A 46 10.51 11.40 -0.16
CA ASP A 46 9.89 10.12 -0.56
C ASP A 46 10.21 9.01 0.44
N LEU A 47 11.45 8.97 0.94
CA LEU A 47 11.85 8.02 2.00
C LEU A 47 11.09 8.32 3.30
N ASP A 48 11.01 9.57 3.72
CA ASP A 48 10.28 9.97 4.94
C ASP A 48 8.79 9.63 4.83
N ALA A 49 8.19 9.90 3.66
CA ALA A 49 6.81 9.49 3.40
C ALA A 49 6.65 7.97 3.53
N PHE A 50 7.56 7.19 2.97
CA PHE A 50 7.51 5.74 3.09
C PHE A 50 7.66 5.26 4.54
N VAL A 51 8.58 5.85 5.31
CA VAL A 51 8.76 5.55 6.74
C VAL A 51 7.49 5.85 7.53
N ASN A 52 6.84 6.98 7.28
CA ASN A 52 5.57 7.34 7.90
C ASN A 52 4.46 6.32 7.59
N LEU A 53 4.38 5.85 6.34
CA LEU A 53 3.45 4.78 5.97
C LEU A 53 3.73 3.49 6.74
N GLN A 54 5.00 3.09 6.87
CA GLN A 54 5.35 1.88 7.64
C GLN A 54 4.93 2.01 9.11
N GLN A 55 5.16 3.18 9.74
CA GLN A 55 4.74 3.44 11.12
C GLN A 55 3.21 3.42 11.27
N ALA A 56 2.48 4.02 10.32
CA ALA A 56 1.02 4.01 10.31
C ALA A 56 0.47 2.59 10.15
N ALA A 57 1.09 1.75 9.32
CA ALA A 57 0.72 0.34 9.20
C ALA A 57 1.01 -0.45 10.49
N MET A 58 2.18 -0.24 11.09
CA MET A 58 2.56 -0.91 12.34
C MET A 58 1.67 -0.53 13.54
N SER A 59 1.22 0.72 13.59
CA SER A 59 0.28 1.21 14.61
C SER A 59 -1.18 0.83 14.34
N GLY A 60 -1.48 0.23 13.18
CA GLY A 60 -2.83 -0.15 12.78
C GLY A 60 -3.69 1.01 12.26
N LEU A 61 -3.11 2.19 12.06
CA LEU A 61 -3.78 3.33 11.42
C LEU A 61 -4.03 3.09 9.93
N VAL A 62 -3.15 2.33 9.28
CA VAL A 62 -3.32 1.88 7.90
C VAL A 62 -3.40 0.36 7.86
N LYS A 63 -4.49 -0.16 7.31
CA LYS A 63 -4.62 -1.59 7.04
C LYS A 63 -4.03 -1.94 5.68
N GLN A 64 -3.50 -3.14 5.57
CA GLN A 64 -2.88 -3.66 4.35
C GLN A 64 -3.70 -4.82 3.83
N GLU A 65 -4.20 -4.70 2.60
CA GLU A 65 -5.05 -5.71 1.97
C GLU A 65 -4.32 -7.06 1.86
N SER A 66 -3.02 -7.06 1.52
CA SER A 66 -2.23 -8.29 1.41
C SER A 66 -2.19 -9.10 2.71
N ARG A 67 -2.15 -8.41 3.86
CA ARG A 67 -2.18 -9.06 5.18
C ARG A 67 -3.54 -9.65 5.48
N GLU A 68 -4.61 -8.94 5.16
CA GLU A 68 -5.98 -9.41 5.35
C GLU A 68 -6.26 -10.66 4.48
N LEU A 69 -5.83 -10.64 3.22
CA LEU A 69 -5.93 -11.80 2.33
C LEU A 69 -5.15 -13.01 2.85
N ARG A 70 -3.94 -12.79 3.40
CA ARG A 70 -3.14 -13.87 3.99
C ARG A 70 -3.83 -14.48 5.21
N ILE A 71 -4.41 -13.65 6.07
CA ILE A 71 -5.15 -14.10 7.25
C ILE A 71 -6.41 -14.87 6.82
N SER A 72 -7.17 -14.33 5.87
CA SER A 72 -8.37 -15.01 5.33
C SER A 72 -8.03 -16.37 4.73
N GLY A 73 -6.96 -16.46 3.93
CA GLY A 73 -6.51 -17.73 3.37
C GLY A 73 -6.08 -18.75 4.43
N GLN A 74 -5.46 -18.30 5.53
CA GLN A 74 -5.10 -19.17 6.65
C GLN A 74 -6.32 -19.70 7.40
N ILE A 75 -7.34 -18.87 7.62
CA ILE A 75 -8.60 -19.27 8.28
C ILE A 75 -9.34 -20.32 7.44
N SER A 76 -9.36 -20.18 6.12
CA SER A 76 -9.99 -21.16 5.23
C SER A 76 -9.29 -22.53 5.29
N LEU A 77 -7.96 -22.56 5.45
CA LEU A 77 -7.17 -23.79 5.58
C LEU A 77 -7.33 -24.45 6.95
N SER A 78 -7.43 -23.68 8.04
CA SER A 78 -7.64 -24.23 9.38
C SER A 78 -9.03 -24.87 9.55
N ASN A 79 -10.05 -24.30 8.93
CA ASN A 79 -11.44 -24.75 9.08
C ASN A 79 -11.80 -25.95 8.21
N SER A 80 -10.93 -26.36 7.29
CA SER A 80 -11.14 -27.51 6.40
C SER A 80 -10.55 -28.83 6.95
N THR A 81 -9.94 -28.80 8.15
CA THR A 81 -9.25 -29.95 8.76
C THR A 81 -10.01 -30.57 9.94
N VAL A 82 -11.32 -30.31 10.07
CA VAL A 82 -12.20 -30.86 11.12
C VAL A 82 -13.32 -31.68 10.49
#